data_AF-U5CYV6-F1
#
_entry.id   AF-U5CYV6-F1
#
_cell.length_a   1.000
_cell.length_b   1.000
_cell.length_c   1.000
_cell.angle_alpha   90.00
_cell.angle_beta   90.00
_cell.angle_gamma   90.00
#
_symmetry.space_group_name_H-M   'P 1'
#
loop_
_entity.id
_entity.type
_entity.pdbx_description
1 polymer ?
#
loop_
_entity_poly.entity_id
_entity_poly.type
_entity_poly.pdbx_seq_one_letter_code
_entity_poly.pdbx_strand_id
1 'polypeptide(L)'
;MAIALSSIVSHNILSKAWLKRSVEARISDANQEGISKIEELERYSEDTVFTLLYLTLQAGGIKSSVADHVASHIGKANGLLLLLKSIPYHASRGGVVHVPFEVASKHGLLLERGRLKPEPSEELSNAVLEIASVASAHLNKAQELISGVPKEAAPVLLHGVAVQVLLDSLERVRFNVFDPRLNRGILGVSPLWFQLKLKWYAWRGKY
;
A
#
# COMPACT_ATOMS: atom_id res chain seq x y z
N MET A 1 6.41 -17.89 -15.90
CA MET A 1 5.40 -17.37 -14.95
C MET A 1 3.99 -17.88 -15.25
N ALA A 2 3.49 -17.85 -16.50
CA ALA A 2 2.14 -18.33 -16.83
C ALA A 2 1.87 -19.81 -16.50
N ILE A 3 2.85 -20.70 -16.69
CA ILE A 3 2.71 -22.15 -16.43
C ILE A 3 2.62 -22.46 -14.93
N ALA A 4 3.42 -21.79 -14.10
CA ALA A 4 3.38 -21.93 -12.64
C ALA A 4 2.06 -21.39 -12.05
N LEU A 5 1.59 -20.24 -12.55
CA LEU A 5 0.29 -19.68 -12.16
C LEU A 5 -0.87 -20.58 -12.60
N SER A 6 -0.82 -21.13 -13.82
CA SER A 6 -1.81 -22.08 -14.34
C SER A 6 -1.88 -23.37 -13.50
N SER A 7 -0.72 -23.92 -13.10
CA SER A 7 -0.65 -25.09 -12.22
C SER A 7 -1.30 -24.83 -10.86
N ILE A 8 -0.97 -23.71 -10.19
CA ILE A 8 -1.53 -23.38 -8.88
C ILE A 8 -3.04 -23.07 -8.97
N VAL A 9 -3.49 -22.41 -10.04
CA VAL A 9 -4.91 -22.15 -10.31
C VAL A 9 -5.67 -23.45 -10.63
N SER A 10 -5.04 -24.41 -11.32
CA SER A 10 -5.64 -25.71 -11.64
C SER A 10 -5.85 -26.60 -10.41
N HIS A 11 -5.08 -26.36 -9.34
CA HIS A 11 -5.27 -26.99 -8.03
C HIS A 11 -6.28 -26.24 -7.12
N ASN A 12 -7.03 -25.25 -7.65
CA ASN A 12 -8.00 -24.41 -6.91
C ASN A 12 -7.42 -23.62 -5.72
N ILE A 13 -6.10 -23.39 -5.71
CA ILE A 13 -5.41 -22.72 -4.63
C ILE A 13 -5.58 -21.18 -4.72
N LEU A 14 -5.85 -20.66 -5.92
CA LEU A 14 -5.97 -19.23 -6.21
C LEU A 14 -7.31 -18.91 -6.88
N SER A 15 -8.05 -17.94 -6.35
CA SER A 15 -9.31 -17.50 -6.97
C SER A 15 -9.06 -16.62 -8.20
N LYS A 16 -9.47 -17.14 -9.37
CA LYS A 16 -9.44 -16.42 -10.66
C LYS A 16 -10.18 -15.08 -10.62
N ALA A 17 -11.21 -14.97 -9.76
CA ALA A 17 -12.00 -13.75 -9.62
C ALA A 17 -11.16 -12.59 -9.06
N TRP A 18 -10.27 -12.86 -8.10
CA TRP A 18 -9.40 -11.82 -7.53
C TRP A 18 -8.36 -11.32 -8.53
N LEU A 19 -7.73 -12.23 -9.27
CA LEU A 19 -6.78 -11.85 -10.32
C LEU A 19 -7.46 -11.01 -11.41
N LYS A 20 -8.66 -11.41 -11.85
CA LYS A 20 -9.45 -10.66 -12.82
C LYS A 20 -9.77 -9.25 -12.31
N ARG A 21 -10.26 -9.14 -11.06
CA ARG A 21 -10.54 -7.84 -10.41
C ARG A 21 -9.31 -6.93 -10.37
N SER A 22 -8.14 -7.49 -10.07
CA SER A 22 -6.88 -6.75 -10.01
C SER A 22 -6.43 -6.21 -11.36
N VAL A 23 -6.69 -6.95 -12.44
CA VAL A 23 -6.41 -6.50 -13.82
C VAL A 23 -7.43 -5.43 -14.24
N GLU A 24 -8.71 -5.66 -13.99
CA GLU A 24 -9.79 -4.71 -14.32
C GLU A 24 -9.61 -3.37 -13.62
N ALA A 25 -9.21 -3.37 -12.34
CA ALA A 25 -8.92 -2.14 -11.59
C ALA A 25 -7.78 -1.33 -12.22
N ARG A 26 -6.70 -1.99 -12.66
CA ARG A 26 -5.57 -1.31 -13.34
C ARG A 26 -5.95 -0.79 -14.73
N ILE A 27 -6.78 -1.52 -15.48
CA ILE A 27 -7.30 -1.05 -16.77
C ILE A 27 -8.20 0.18 -16.56
N SER A 28 -9.06 0.15 -15.53
CA SER A 28 -9.92 1.29 -15.21
C SER A 28 -9.10 2.52 -14.83
N ASP A 29 -8.14 2.37 -13.92
CA ASP A 29 -7.24 3.45 -13.47
C ASP A 29 -6.45 4.08 -14.63
N ALA A 30 -5.98 3.29 -15.59
CA ALA A 30 -5.30 3.82 -16.78
C ALA A 30 -6.17 4.74 -17.66
N ASN A 31 -7.50 4.67 -17.53
CA ASN A 31 -8.46 5.47 -18.28
C ASN A 31 -9.08 6.61 -17.45
N GLN A 32 -8.74 6.76 -16.17
CA GLN A 32 -9.30 7.78 -15.29
C GLN A 32 -8.48 9.08 -15.34
N GLU A 33 -9.16 10.22 -15.21
CA GLU A 33 -8.52 11.55 -15.14
C GLU A 33 -8.17 11.98 -13.70
N GLY A 34 -8.35 11.10 -12.73
CA GLY A 34 -8.08 11.34 -11.31
C GLY A 34 -9.04 10.58 -10.40
N ILE A 35 -8.74 10.60 -9.11
CA ILE A 35 -9.54 9.98 -8.05
C ILE A 35 -10.26 11.09 -7.29
N SER A 36 -11.54 10.89 -6.96
CA SER A 36 -12.33 11.94 -6.31
C SER A 36 -12.15 11.90 -4.80
N LYS A 37 -12.27 10.70 -4.21
CA LYS A 37 -12.31 10.51 -2.75
C LYS A 37 -11.30 9.50 -2.24
N ILE A 38 -10.98 9.59 -0.95
CA ILE A 38 -10.04 8.67 -0.31
C ILE A 38 -10.58 7.23 -0.29
N GLU A 39 -11.89 7.02 -0.20
CA GLU A 39 -12.48 5.67 -0.22
C GLU A 39 -12.30 4.99 -1.58
N GLU A 40 -12.27 5.76 -2.68
CA GLU A 40 -11.95 5.25 -4.00
C GLU A 40 -10.49 4.81 -4.09
N LEU A 41 -9.58 5.55 -3.43
CA LEU A 41 -8.16 5.22 -3.32
C LEU A 41 -7.92 3.95 -2.50
N GLU A 42 -8.65 3.78 -1.39
CA GLU A 42 -8.66 2.57 -0.58
C GLU A 42 -9.18 1.37 -1.37
N ARG A 43 -10.28 1.54 -2.10
CA ARG A 43 -10.86 0.49 -2.95
C ARG A 43 -9.92 0.07 -4.07
N TYR A 44 -9.27 1.04 -4.73
CA TYR A 44 -8.25 0.74 -5.73
C TYR A 44 -7.08 -0.06 -5.13
N SER A 45 -6.62 0.32 -3.94
CA SER A 45 -5.57 -0.40 -3.20
C SER A 45 -5.99 -1.84 -2.85
N GLU A 46 -7.25 -2.02 -2.46
CA GLU A 46 -7.86 -3.32 -2.16
C GLU A 46 -7.92 -4.22 -3.42
N ASP A 47 -8.36 -3.66 -4.54
CA ASP A 47 -8.49 -4.42 -5.78
C ASP A 47 -7.11 -4.76 -6.40
N THR A 48 -6.07 -3.95 -6.16
CA THR A 48 -4.75 -4.11 -6.81
C THR A 48 -3.67 -4.79 -5.98
N VAL A 49 -3.37 -4.30 -4.77
CA VAL A 49 -2.22 -4.74 -3.94
C VAL A 49 -2.65 -5.83 -2.96
N PHE A 50 -3.84 -5.69 -2.38
CA PHE A 50 -4.38 -6.62 -1.38
C PHE A 50 -4.76 -8.00 -1.95
N THR A 51 -5.20 -8.06 -3.21
CA THR A 51 -5.45 -9.34 -3.91
C THR A 51 -4.29 -10.32 -3.74
N LEU A 52 -3.03 -9.85 -3.77
CA LEU A 52 -1.86 -10.72 -3.67
C LEU A 52 -1.65 -11.30 -2.25
N LEU A 53 -1.90 -10.52 -1.21
CA LEU A 53 -1.82 -10.96 0.19
C LEU A 53 -2.89 -12.01 0.51
N TYR A 54 -4.12 -11.76 0.09
CA TYR A 54 -5.22 -12.70 0.27
C TYR A 54 -4.96 -14.03 -0.46
N LEU A 55 -4.49 -13.96 -1.71
CA LEU A 55 -4.08 -15.14 -2.48
C LEU A 55 -2.92 -15.91 -1.82
N THR A 56 -2.02 -15.21 -1.12
CA THR A 56 -0.92 -15.85 -0.36
C THR A 56 -1.44 -16.58 0.88
N LEU A 57 -2.38 -16.00 1.62
CA LEU A 57 -3.06 -16.69 2.74
C LEU A 57 -3.81 -17.94 2.26
N GLN A 58 -4.58 -17.81 1.18
CA GLN A 58 -5.29 -18.95 0.57
C GLN A 58 -4.33 -20.03 0.10
N ALA A 59 -3.20 -19.64 -0.50
CA ALA A 59 -2.18 -20.57 -0.94
C ALA A 59 -1.50 -21.33 0.20
N GLY A 60 -1.38 -20.70 1.38
CA GLY A 60 -0.93 -21.34 2.61
C GLY A 60 -1.98 -22.24 3.28
N GLY A 61 -3.19 -22.35 2.73
CA GLY A 61 -4.30 -23.11 3.33
C GLY A 61 -4.86 -22.45 4.60
N ILE A 62 -4.55 -21.18 4.84
CA ILE A 62 -4.95 -20.46 6.05
C ILE A 62 -6.40 -20.01 5.89
N LYS A 63 -7.26 -20.47 6.80
CA LYS A 63 -8.68 -20.10 6.86
C LYS A 63 -8.95 -19.41 8.19
N SER A 64 -8.82 -18.10 8.24
CA SER A 64 -9.08 -17.31 9.44
C SER A 64 -9.60 -15.94 9.05
N SER A 65 -10.84 -15.64 9.43
CA SER A 65 -11.45 -14.34 9.21
C SER A 65 -10.65 -13.21 9.86
N VAL A 66 -10.05 -13.46 11.03
CA VAL A 66 -9.17 -12.49 11.70
C VAL A 66 -7.92 -12.21 10.87
N ALA A 67 -7.28 -13.26 10.33
CA ALA A 67 -6.14 -13.09 9.43
C ALA A 67 -6.52 -12.32 8.15
N ASP A 68 -7.71 -12.59 7.60
CA ASP A 68 -8.22 -11.88 6.43
C ASP A 68 -8.47 -10.40 6.71
N HIS A 69 -9.07 -10.07 7.85
CA HIS A 69 -9.26 -8.68 8.28
C HIS A 69 -7.93 -7.95 8.50
N VAL A 70 -6.98 -8.59 9.19
CA VAL A 70 -5.63 -8.02 9.41
C VAL A 70 -4.91 -7.80 8.09
N ALA A 71 -4.96 -8.77 7.17
CA ALA A 71 -4.40 -8.62 5.83
C ALA A 71 -5.06 -7.49 5.03
N SER A 72 -6.37 -7.28 5.17
CA SER A 72 -7.10 -6.19 4.52
C SER A 72 -6.60 -4.82 5.00
N HIS A 73 -6.46 -4.64 6.31
CA HIS A 73 -5.91 -3.41 6.88
C HIS A 73 -4.47 -3.15 6.44
N ILE A 74 -3.58 -4.15 6.49
CA ILE A 74 -2.19 -4.00 5.98
C ILE A 74 -2.19 -3.68 4.49
N GLY A 75 -3.04 -4.34 3.71
CA GLY A 75 -3.16 -4.14 2.26
C GLY A 75 -3.56 -2.71 1.91
N LYS A 76 -4.58 -2.17 2.59
CA LYS A 76 -5.03 -0.77 2.42
C LYS A 76 -3.92 0.20 2.79
N ALA A 77 -3.31 0.04 3.97
CA ALA A 77 -2.19 0.88 4.40
C ALA A 77 -1.04 0.84 3.37
N ASN A 78 -0.63 -0.34 2.93
CA ASN A 78 0.45 -0.49 1.96
C ASN A 78 0.11 0.15 0.61
N GLY A 79 -1.09 -0.08 0.07
CA GLY A 79 -1.51 0.47 -1.21
C GLY A 79 -1.53 2.00 -1.19
N LEU A 80 -2.12 2.61 -0.16
CA LEU A 80 -2.11 4.06 0.03
C LEU A 80 -0.67 4.62 0.03
N LEU A 81 0.23 4.03 0.82
CA LEU A 81 1.61 4.52 0.91
C LEU A 81 2.43 4.31 -0.37
N LEU A 82 2.19 3.22 -1.11
CA LEU A 82 2.83 2.99 -2.40
C LEU A 82 2.37 4.01 -3.46
N LEU A 83 1.09 4.39 -3.43
CA LEU A 83 0.55 5.45 -4.29
C LEU A 83 1.14 6.81 -3.92
N LEU A 84 1.28 7.12 -2.64
CA LEU A 84 2.01 8.33 -2.22
C LEU A 84 3.47 8.33 -2.71
N LYS A 85 4.14 7.18 -2.62
CA LYS A 85 5.52 7.01 -3.09
C LYS A 85 5.64 7.10 -4.62
N SER A 86 4.59 6.81 -5.38
CA SER A 86 4.62 6.88 -6.84
C SER A 86 4.39 8.30 -7.38
N ILE A 87 3.87 9.24 -6.57
CA ILE A 87 3.60 10.63 -6.97
C ILE A 87 4.78 11.28 -7.73
N PRO A 88 6.03 11.26 -7.24
CA PRO A 88 7.14 11.90 -7.96
C PRO A 88 7.36 11.32 -9.35
N TYR A 89 7.17 10.00 -9.50
CA TYR A 89 7.33 9.32 -10.77
C TYR A 89 6.22 9.72 -11.76
N HIS A 90 4.96 9.74 -11.32
CA HIS A 90 3.85 10.15 -12.19
C HIS A 90 3.91 11.62 -12.55
N ALA A 91 4.17 12.51 -11.57
CA ALA A 91 4.27 13.95 -11.78
C ALA A 91 5.40 14.30 -12.78
N SER A 92 6.57 13.68 -12.66
CA SER A 92 7.71 13.96 -13.56
C SER A 92 7.47 13.52 -15.01
N ARG A 93 6.47 12.66 -15.26
CA ARG A 93 6.08 12.20 -16.60
C ARG A 93 4.81 12.87 -17.13
N GLY A 94 4.28 13.87 -16.42
CA GLY A 94 3.00 14.50 -16.77
C GLY A 94 1.81 13.54 -16.67
N GLY A 95 1.94 12.49 -15.87
CA GLY A 95 0.87 11.54 -15.58
C GLY A 95 -0.09 12.05 -14.50
N VAL A 96 -1.24 11.40 -14.40
CA VAL A 96 -2.19 11.62 -13.30
C VAL A 96 -1.56 11.09 -12.02
N VAL A 97 -1.63 11.88 -10.95
CA VAL A 97 -1.17 11.47 -9.61
C VAL A 97 -2.34 10.96 -8.79
N HIS A 98 -2.06 10.00 -7.90
CA HIS A 98 -3.06 9.37 -7.04
C HIS A 98 -3.36 10.16 -5.76
N VAL A 99 -3.58 11.47 -5.90
CA VAL A 99 -4.06 12.35 -4.81
C VAL A 99 -5.54 12.64 -5.05
N PRO A 100 -6.44 12.28 -4.12
CA PRO A 100 -7.87 12.53 -4.29
C PRO A 100 -8.18 14.03 -4.43
N PHE A 101 -9.11 14.38 -5.31
CA PHE A 101 -9.52 15.78 -5.53
C PHE A 101 -10.06 16.44 -4.25
N GLU A 102 -10.76 15.70 -3.40
CA GLU A 102 -11.24 16.23 -2.11
C GLU A 102 -10.07 16.62 -1.17
N VAL A 103 -9.03 15.79 -1.10
CA VAL A 103 -7.84 16.03 -0.26
C VAL A 103 -7.03 17.18 -0.85
N ALA A 104 -6.85 17.18 -2.17
CA ALA A 104 -6.15 18.26 -2.86
C ALA A 104 -6.83 19.61 -2.61
N SER A 105 -8.15 19.67 -2.79
CA SER A 105 -8.95 20.89 -2.58
C SER A 105 -8.87 21.37 -1.13
N LYS A 106 -8.93 20.46 -0.16
CA LYS A 106 -8.85 20.76 1.27
C LYS A 106 -7.53 21.42 1.67
N HIS A 107 -6.43 21.05 1.03
CA HIS A 107 -5.09 21.59 1.30
C HIS A 107 -4.64 22.67 0.32
N GLY A 108 -5.51 23.13 -0.59
CA GLY A 108 -5.16 24.14 -1.60
C GLY A 108 -4.20 23.64 -2.68
N LEU A 109 -4.06 22.32 -2.83
CA LEU A 109 -3.20 21.70 -3.84
C LEU A 109 -3.86 21.78 -5.22
N LEU A 110 -3.18 22.42 -6.17
CA LEU A 110 -3.68 22.55 -7.53
C LEU A 110 -3.36 21.29 -8.35
N LEU A 111 -4.41 20.65 -8.86
CA LEU A 111 -4.32 19.52 -9.80
C LEU A 111 -4.97 19.89 -11.14
N GLU A 112 -4.19 19.87 -12.21
CA GLU A 112 -4.68 20.14 -13.57
C GLU A 112 -5.06 18.83 -14.27
N ARG A 113 -6.36 18.50 -14.31
CA ARG A 113 -6.85 17.20 -14.81
C ARG A 113 -6.12 16.02 -14.15
N GLY A 114 -6.02 16.08 -12.82
CA GLY A 114 -5.32 15.08 -12.00
C GLY A 114 -3.79 15.11 -12.07
N ARG A 115 -3.20 16.07 -12.81
CA ARG A 115 -1.73 16.23 -12.91
C ARG A 115 -1.22 17.24 -11.90
N LEU A 116 -0.01 16.99 -11.40
CA LEU A 116 0.69 17.82 -10.44
C LEU A 116 2.01 18.29 -11.04
N LYS A 117 2.40 19.55 -10.76
CA LYS A 117 3.74 20.04 -11.08
C LYS A 117 4.78 19.27 -10.24
N PRO A 118 5.87 18.74 -10.83
CA PRO A 118 6.80 17.86 -10.12
C PRO A 118 7.78 18.62 -9.21
N GLU A 119 7.23 19.31 -8.21
CA GLU A 119 8.00 20.07 -7.23
C GLU A 119 7.43 19.89 -5.82
N PRO A 120 8.27 19.99 -4.78
CA PRO A 120 7.78 19.95 -3.40
C PRO A 120 6.98 21.21 -3.08
N SER A 121 5.87 21.05 -2.37
CA SER A 121 5.10 22.15 -1.78
C SER A 121 4.57 21.76 -0.41
N GLU A 122 4.18 22.78 0.38
CA GLU A 122 3.58 22.57 1.70
C GLU A 122 2.19 21.94 1.56
N GLU A 123 1.40 22.39 0.58
CA GLU A 123 0.08 21.87 0.23
C GLU A 123 0.14 20.38 -0.11
N LEU A 124 1.15 19.97 -0.89
CA LEU A 124 1.36 18.56 -1.21
C LEU A 124 1.75 17.77 0.04
N SER A 125 2.64 18.30 0.87
CA SER A 125 3.09 17.62 2.09
C SER A 125 1.91 17.42 3.07
N ASN A 126 1.01 18.40 3.17
CA ASN A 126 -0.21 18.31 3.97
C ASN A 126 -1.21 17.30 3.40
N ALA A 127 -1.40 17.26 2.07
CA ALA A 127 -2.22 16.25 1.41
C ALA A 127 -1.66 14.83 1.60
N VAL A 128 -0.35 14.65 1.48
CA VAL A 128 0.34 13.38 1.72
C VAL A 128 0.20 12.97 3.18
N LEU A 129 0.34 13.90 4.14
CA LEU A 129 0.12 13.64 5.56
C LEU A 129 -1.30 13.13 5.84
N GLU A 130 -2.32 13.73 5.24
CA GLU A 130 -3.71 13.28 5.44
C GLU A 130 -3.92 11.84 4.96
N ILE A 131 -3.47 11.51 3.76
CA ILE A 131 -3.58 10.15 3.22
C ILE A 131 -2.73 9.17 4.04
N ALA A 132 -1.52 9.56 4.45
CA ALA A 132 -0.66 8.76 5.31
C ALA A 132 -1.28 8.53 6.70
N SER A 133 -2.07 9.47 7.21
CA SER A 133 -2.80 9.31 8.47
C SER A 133 -3.88 8.23 8.38
N VAL A 134 -4.57 8.13 7.24
CA VAL A 134 -5.50 7.02 6.97
C VAL A 134 -4.77 5.68 6.88
N ALA A 135 -3.62 5.64 6.20
CA ALA A 135 -2.77 4.44 6.17
C ALA A 135 -2.29 4.02 7.57
N SER A 136 -1.91 4.98 8.42
CA SER A 136 -1.53 4.73 9.82
C SER A 136 -2.71 4.18 10.63
N ALA A 137 -3.92 4.71 10.46
CA ALA A 137 -5.12 4.20 11.12
C ALA A 137 -5.40 2.72 10.75
N HIS A 138 -5.23 2.34 9.48
CA HIS A 138 -5.31 0.95 9.07
C HIS A 138 -4.24 0.08 9.73
N LEU A 139 -2.98 0.53 9.75
CA LEU A 139 -1.88 -0.22 10.37
C LEU A 139 -2.13 -0.43 11.87
N ASN A 140 -2.56 0.61 12.59
CA ASN A 140 -2.90 0.51 14.01
C ASN A 140 -4.03 -0.50 14.22
N LYS A 141 -5.05 -0.51 13.35
CA LYS A 141 -6.13 -1.49 13.45
C LYS A 141 -5.67 -2.92 13.20
N ALA A 142 -4.77 -3.14 12.26
CA ALA A 142 -4.14 -4.45 12.04
C ALA A 142 -3.37 -4.92 13.29
N GLN A 143 -2.65 -4.01 13.94
CA GLN A 143 -1.88 -4.29 15.15
C GLN A 143 -2.76 -4.63 16.35
N GLU A 144 -3.91 -3.98 16.51
CA GLU A 144 -4.90 -4.32 17.55
C GLU A 144 -5.42 -5.76 17.41
N LEU A 145 -5.58 -6.24 16.18
CA LEU A 145 -6.17 -7.54 15.88
C LEU A 145 -5.14 -8.69 15.86
N ILE A 146 -3.84 -8.37 15.94
CA ILE A 146 -2.75 -9.33 15.71
C ILE A 146 -2.77 -10.53 16.67
N SER A 147 -3.25 -10.34 17.91
CA SER A 147 -3.32 -11.40 18.91
C SER A 147 -4.30 -12.52 18.55
N GLY A 148 -5.27 -12.25 17.67
CA GLY A 148 -6.23 -13.25 17.20
C GLY A 148 -5.78 -13.99 15.93
N VAL A 149 -4.59 -13.69 15.42
CA VAL A 149 -4.09 -14.29 14.18
C VAL A 149 -3.40 -15.64 14.46
N PRO A 150 -3.71 -16.70 13.69
CA PRO A 150 -2.99 -17.97 13.76
C PRO A 150 -1.49 -17.81 13.47
N LYS A 151 -0.63 -18.56 14.14
CA LYS A 151 0.84 -18.44 13.99
C LYS A 151 1.30 -18.70 12.56
N GLU A 152 0.56 -19.54 11.84
CA GLU A 152 0.80 -19.92 10.45
C GLU A 152 0.60 -18.72 9.50
N ALA A 153 -0.22 -17.73 9.88
CA ALA A 153 -0.44 -16.50 9.11
C ALA A 153 0.60 -15.41 9.36
N ALA A 154 1.35 -15.48 10.46
CA ALA A 154 2.32 -14.44 10.84
C ALA A 154 3.34 -14.10 9.72
N PRO A 155 3.91 -15.06 8.97
CA PRO A 155 4.85 -14.76 7.90
C PRO A 155 4.22 -13.94 6.77
N VAL A 156 2.96 -14.24 6.41
CA VAL A 156 2.24 -13.52 5.34
C VAL A 156 1.97 -12.07 5.76
N LEU A 157 1.76 -11.84 7.05
CA LEU A 157 1.45 -10.52 7.58
C LEU A 157 2.69 -9.66 7.88
N LEU A 158 3.91 -10.19 7.73
CA LEU A 158 5.16 -9.40 7.87
C LEU A 158 5.24 -8.21 6.90
N HIS A 159 4.38 -8.16 5.88
CA HIS A 159 4.18 -6.97 5.05
C HIS A 159 3.87 -5.71 5.89
N GLY A 160 3.25 -5.86 7.06
CA GLY A 160 3.03 -4.73 7.99
C GLY A 160 4.32 -4.03 8.43
N VAL A 161 5.46 -4.75 8.49
CA VAL A 161 6.76 -4.14 8.79
C VAL A 161 7.18 -3.16 7.69
N ALA A 162 6.94 -3.51 6.43
CA ALA A 162 7.26 -2.63 5.30
C ALA A 162 6.39 -1.38 5.31
N VAL A 163 5.11 -1.52 5.66
CA VAL A 163 4.17 -0.40 5.85
C VAL A 163 4.67 0.55 6.94
N GLN A 164 5.01 0.02 8.12
CA GLN A 164 5.55 0.82 9.22
C GLN A 164 6.83 1.55 8.81
N VAL A 165 7.77 0.85 8.15
CA VAL A 165 9.03 1.46 7.69
C VAL A 165 8.79 2.59 6.70
N LEU A 166 7.81 2.44 5.80
CA LEU A 166 7.48 3.48 4.82
C LEU A 166 6.82 4.70 5.49
N LEU A 167 5.92 4.50 6.45
CA LEU A 167 5.37 5.57 7.30
C LEU A 167 6.49 6.33 8.03
N ASP A 168 7.35 5.60 8.76
CA ASP A 168 8.50 6.18 9.49
C ASP A 168 9.40 7.00 8.55
N SER A 169 9.54 6.57 7.29
CA SER A 169 10.35 7.26 6.28
C SER A 169 9.69 8.52 5.75
N LEU A 170 8.36 8.51 5.53
CA LEU A 170 7.61 9.71 5.14
C LEU A 170 7.62 10.74 6.27
N GLU A 171 7.39 10.32 7.52
CA GLU A 171 7.45 11.19 8.70
C GLU A 171 8.81 11.88 8.85
N ARG A 172 9.91 11.13 8.67
CA ARG A 172 11.29 11.67 8.75
C ARG A 172 11.59 12.76 7.72
N VAL A 173 10.90 12.75 6.58
CA VAL A 173 11.04 13.78 5.54
C VAL A 173 9.88 14.78 5.56
N ARG A 174 9.09 14.81 6.64
CA ARG A 174 7.92 15.67 6.81
C ARG A 174 6.94 15.55 5.65
N PHE A 175 6.70 14.33 5.20
CA PHE A 175 5.78 13.98 4.11
C PHE A 175 6.12 14.61 2.75
N ASN A 176 7.34 15.13 2.58
CA ASN A 176 7.84 15.53 1.27
C ASN A 176 8.19 14.30 0.42
N VAL A 177 7.29 13.91 -0.48
CA VAL A 177 7.47 12.76 -1.39
C VAL A 177 8.61 12.93 -2.40
N PHE A 178 9.06 14.17 -2.66
CA PHE A 178 10.20 14.45 -3.54
C PHE A 178 11.55 14.37 -2.84
N ASP A 179 11.59 14.11 -1.53
CA ASP A 179 12.86 14.03 -0.79
C ASP A 179 13.72 12.83 -1.28
N PRO A 180 14.96 13.04 -1.74
CA PRO A 180 15.80 11.97 -2.29
C PRO A 180 16.15 10.89 -1.27
N ARG A 181 16.02 11.15 0.04
CA ARG A 181 16.23 10.15 1.09
C ARG A 181 15.23 9.00 0.98
N LEU A 182 14.02 9.23 0.45
CA LEU A 182 13.02 8.19 0.23
C LEU A 182 13.43 7.15 -0.83
N ASN A 183 14.41 7.47 -1.67
CA ASN A 183 14.92 6.59 -2.73
C ASN A 183 16.20 5.85 -2.32
N ARG A 184 16.68 6.04 -1.09
CA ARG A 184 17.88 5.35 -0.59
C ARG A 184 17.51 4.01 0.03
N GLY A 185 18.33 2.99 -0.25
CA GLY A 185 18.20 1.66 0.36
C GLY A 185 16.82 1.03 0.12
N ILE A 186 16.22 0.49 1.17
CA ILE A 186 14.88 -0.11 1.14
C ILE A 186 13.92 0.88 1.79
N LEU A 187 13.01 1.48 1.02
CA LEU A 187 11.98 2.40 1.52
C LEU A 187 12.55 3.58 2.34
N GLY A 188 13.75 4.07 2.01
CA GLY A 188 14.39 5.17 2.73
C GLY A 188 15.18 4.78 3.97
N VAL A 189 15.44 3.48 4.18
CA VAL A 189 16.31 2.96 5.25
C VAL A 189 17.40 2.04 4.72
N SER A 190 18.44 1.80 5.52
CA SER A 190 19.51 0.86 5.16
C SER A 190 18.97 -0.57 5.01
N PRO A 191 19.44 -1.36 4.03
CA PRO A 191 19.01 -2.74 3.87
C PRO A 191 19.25 -3.61 5.11
N LEU A 192 20.37 -3.40 5.80
CA LEU A 192 20.70 -4.12 7.04
C LEU A 192 19.69 -3.80 8.15
N TRP A 193 19.34 -2.53 8.31
CA TRP A 193 18.35 -2.12 9.30
C TRP A 193 16.97 -2.72 9.02
N PHE A 194 16.55 -2.73 7.76
CA PHE A 194 15.29 -3.35 7.34
C PHE A 194 15.27 -4.86 7.66
N GLN A 195 16.36 -5.57 7.33
CA GLN A 195 16.50 -7.00 7.63
C GLN A 195 16.50 -7.30 9.14
N LEU A 196 17.15 -6.44 9.95
CA LEU A 196 17.12 -6.56 11.41
C LEU A 196 15.71 -6.37 11.97
N LYS A 197 14.98 -5.32 11.52
CA LYS A 197 13.57 -5.11 11.90
C LYS A 197 12.70 -6.32 11.51
N LEU A 198 12.83 -6.81 10.27
CA LEU A 198 12.08 -7.98 9.81
C LEU A 198 12.33 -9.21 10.69
N LYS A 199 13.60 -9.54 10.97
CA LYS A 199 13.95 -10.69 11.82
C LYS A 199 13.43 -10.54 13.24
N TRP A 200 13.52 -9.34 13.81
CA TRP A 200 13.00 -9.02 15.13
C TRP A 200 11.48 -9.26 15.21
N TYR A 201 10.73 -8.74 14.26
CA TYR A 201 9.27 -8.88 14.23
C TYR A 201 8.81 -10.29 13.87
N ALA A 202 9.51 -10.98 12.96
CA ALA A 202 9.29 -12.39 12.70
C ALA A 202 9.48 -13.25 13.95
N TRP A 203 10.49 -12.96 14.77
CA TRP A 203 10.72 -13.65 16.02
C TRP A 203 9.67 -13.33 17.10
N ARG A 204 9.22 -12.07 17.19
CA ARG A 204 8.22 -11.65 18.19
C ARG A 204 6.77 -11.98 17.83
N GLY A 205 6.48 -12.32 16.57
CA GLY A 205 5.12 -12.59 16.09
C GLY A 205 4.19 -11.37 16.18
N LYS A 206 4.77 -10.17 16.22
CA LYS A 206 4.10 -8.86 16.24
C LYS A 206 4.85 -7.97 15.26
N TYR A 207 4.22 -6.97 14.67
CA TYR A 207 4.86 -5.95 13.83
C TYR A 207 4.27 -4.58 14.11
#